data_AF-A0A7W5AFV4-F1
#
_entry.id   AF-A0A7W5AFV4-F1
#
_cell.length_a   1.000
_cell.length_b   1.000
_cell.length_c   1.000
_cell.angle_alpha   90.00
_cell.angle_beta   90.00
_cell.angle_gamma   90.00
#
_symmetry.space_group_name_H-M   'P 1'
#
loop_
_entity.id
_entity.type
_entity.pdbx_description
1 polymer ?
#
loop_
_entity_poly.entity_id
_entity_poly.type
_entity_poly.pdbx_seq_one_letter_code
_entity_poly.pdbx_strand_id
1 'polypeptide(L)'
;MSVHLLLSAGRGPQECAWAVARLVRRLEADAGGREKVSTRRAETVAGERPGTFLSVLLEISGDAAVRFADSWTGTLCWQAPSPYRTGPGRKNWYVTAQQVRVGMTPTVFHEADVDFVPCRTGGPGGQHRNKASTAVRATHRPSGTVVVVDTERQFSLNRGIAVRLLRERLEAGDAAAGRAVETARWRVHDELVRGNPVRVERPSPGSGGSRGAKAGA
;
A
#
# COMPACT_ATOMS: atom_id res chain seq x y z
N MET A 1 -9.14 12.33 -9.45
CA MET A 1 -8.42 11.88 -8.23
C MET A 1 -8.57 10.37 -8.12
N SER A 2 -7.56 9.64 -7.65
CA SER A 2 -7.63 8.19 -7.43
C SER A 2 -7.21 7.81 -6.02
N VAL A 3 -7.80 6.74 -5.50
CA VAL A 3 -7.48 6.13 -4.21
C VAL A 3 -7.34 4.62 -4.37
N HIS A 4 -6.61 3.99 -3.46
CA HIS A 4 -6.45 2.54 -3.46
C HIS A 4 -7.11 1.92 -2.24
N LEU A 5 -7.92 0.89 -2.47
CA LEU A 5 -8.62 0.14 -1.43
C LEU A 5 -8.18 -1.32 -1.48
N LEU A 6 -7.59 -1.81 -0.38
CA LEU A 6 -7.22 -3.20 -0.21
C LEU A 6 -8.35 -3.95 0.49
N LEU A 7 -8.90 -4.98 -0.16
CA LEU A 7 -9.76 -5.97 0.48
C LEU A 7 -8.94 -7.22 0.79
N SER A 8 -9.04 -7.76 2.00
CA SER A 8 -8.31 -8.97 2.39
C SER A 8 -9.13 -9.93 3.26
N ALA A 9 -8.97 -11.22 2.98
CA ALA A 9 -9.54 -12.31 3.76
C ALA A 9 -8.87 -12.47 5.15
N GLY A 10 -7.70 -11.83 5.35
CA GLY A 10 -6.84 -12.03 6.50
C GLY A 10 -6.52 -13.52 6.74
N ARG A 11 -6.28 -13.89 8.01
CA ARG A 11 -6.07 -15.29 8.42
C ARG A 11 -7.37 -16.09 8.58
N GLY A 12 -8.34 -15.82 7.71
CA GLY A 12 -9.66 -16.46 7.67
C GLY A 12 -9.63 -17.87 7.07
N PRO A 13 -10.68 -18.68 7.27
CA PRO A 13 -10.84 -19.92 6.51
C PRO A 13 -11.05 -19.61 5.00
N GLN A 14 -10.94 -20.63 4.14
CA GLN A 14 -11.11 -20.50 2.69
C GLN A 14 -12.41 -19.77 2.25
N GLU A 15 -13.47 -19.80 3.06
CA GLU A 15 -14.70 -19.03 2.80
C GLU A 15 -14.52 -17.50 2.85
N CYS A 16 -13.53 -17.00 3.60
CA CYS A 16 -13.21 -15.57 3.59
C CYS A 16 -12.61 -15.17 2.24
N ALA A 17 -11.81 -16.01 1.59
CA ALA A 17 -11.29 -15.74 0.25
C ALA A 17 -12.40 -15.73 -0.81
N TRP A 18 -13.41 -16.59 -0.63
CA TRP A 18 -14.64 -16.54 -1.42
C TRP A 18 -15.45 -15.25 -1.16
N ALA A 19 -15.56 -14.84 0.10
CA ALA A 19 -16.23 -13.61 0.48
C ALA A 19 -15.57 -12.37 -0.13
N VAL A 20 -14.22 -12.29 -0.17
CA VAL A 20 -13.50 -11.20 -0.87
C VAL A 20 -13.97 -11.11 -2.33
N ALA A 21 -13.98 -12.23 -3.06
CA ALA A 21 -14.41 -12.24 -4.46
C ALA A 21 -15.86 -11.76 -4.65
N ARG A 22 -16.76 -12.10 -3.72
CA ARG A 22 -18.16 -11.65 -3.76
C ARG A 22 -18.30 -10.18 -3.44
N LEU A 23 -17.59 -9.70 -2.42
CA LEU A 23 -17.59 -8.29 -2.02
C LEU A 23 -16.98 -7.38 -3.09
N VAL A 24 -15.87 -7.80 -3.73
CA VAL A 24 -15.26 -7.06 -4.85
C VAL A 24 -16.26 -6.89 -6.00
N ARG A 25 -16.94 -7.96 -6.42
CA ARG A 25 -17.96 -7.87 -7.48
C ARG A 25 -19.12 -6.94 -7.10
N ARG A 26 -19.52 -6.95 -5.83
CA ARG A 26 -20.58 -6.07 -5.32
C ARG A 26 -20.13 -4.61 -5.32
N LEU A 27 -18.90 -4.35 -4.89
CA LEU A 27 -18.28 -3.03 -4.91
C LEU A 27 -18.18 -2.48 -6.34
N GLU A 28 -17.70 -3.27 -7.30
CA GLU A 28 -17.60 -2.87 -8.71
C GLU A 28 -18.98 -2.54 -9.31
N ALA A 29 -20.02 -3.30 -8.94
CA ALA A 29 -21.39 -3.01 -9.37
C ALA A 29 -21.93 -1.70 -8.74
N ASP A 30 -21.68 -1.46 -7.45
CA ASP A 30 -22.09 -0.23 -6.77
C ASP A 30 -21.35 1.00 -7.33
N ALA A 31 -20.08 0.85 -7.69
CA ALA A 31 -19.23 1.88 -8.29
C ALA A 31 -19.79 2.39 -9.62
N GLY A 32 -20.09 1.46 -10.54
CA GLY A 32 -20.62 1.78 -11.87
C GLY A 32 -22.06 2.30 -11.87
N GLY A 33 -22.83 1.98 -10.82
CA GLY A 33 -24.21 2.43 -10.67
C GLY A 33 -24.33 3.80 -9.99
N ARG A 34 -24.27 3.79 -8.65
CA ARG A 34 -24.75 4.90 -7.80
C ARG A 34 -23.79 6.09 -7.75
N GLU A 35 -22.49 5.82 -7.76
CA GLU A 35 -21.46 6.82 -7.46
C GLU A 35 -20.70 7.29 -8.71
N LYS A 36 -20.89 6.60 -9.85
CA LYS A 36 -20.23 6.89 -11.13
C LYS A 36 -18.72 6.99 -11.01
N VAL A 37 -18.12 6.13 -10.19
CA VAL A 37 -16.67 5.99 -10.05
C VAL A 37 -16.18 4.80 -10.87
N SER A 38 -14.97 4.90 -11.41
CA SER A 38 -14.32 3.80 -12.12
C SER A 38 -13.49 2.96 -11.16
N THR A 39 -13.48 1.64 -11.33
CA THR A 39 -12.70 0.71 -10.52
C THR A 39 -11.84 -0.18 -11.40
N ARG A 40 -10.57 -0.34 -11.03
CA ARG A 40 -9.62 -1.25 -11.67
C ARG A 40 -8.96 -2.12 -10.62
N ARG A 41 -8.85 -3.43 -10.88
CA ARG A 41 -8.05 -4.33 -10.02
C ARG A 41 -6.57 -4.10 -10.36
N ALA A 42 -5.86 -3.44 -9.46
CA ALA A 42 -4.43 -3.18 -9.62
C ALA A 42 -3.60 -4.42 -9.32
N GLU A 43 -3.99 -5.18 -8.29
CA GLU A 43 -3.33 -6.43 -7.91
C GLU A 43 -4.34 -7.41 -7.32
N THR A 44 -4.13 -8.71 -7.55
CA THR A 44 -4.93 -9.78 -6.98
C THR A 44 -4.05 -10.91 -6.49
N VAL A 45 -4.32 -11.40 -5.29
CA VAL A 45 -3.70 -12.62 -4.75
C VAL A 45 -4.77 -13.71 -4.75
N ALA A 46 -4.55 -14.76 -5.54
CA ALA A 46 -5.49 -15.86 -5.67
C ALA A 46 -5.66 -16.62 -4.35
N GLY A 47 -6.88 -17.07 -4.06
CA GLY A 47 -7.13 -18.05 -3.01
C GLY A 47 -6.95 -19.47 -3.50
N GLU A 48 -7.00 -20.43 -2.57
CA GLU A 48 -6.82 -21.86 -2.87
C GLU A 48 -7.83 -22.42 -3.88
N ARG A 49 -9.03 -21.83 -3.96
CA ARG A 49 -10.08 -22.28 -4.87
C ARG A 49 -10.20 -21.35 -6.09
N PRO A 50 -10.54 -21.90 -7.27
CA PRO A 50 -10.77 -21.10 -8.47
C PRO A 50 -11.78 -19.97 -8.23
N GLY A 51 -11.44 -18.77 -8.71
CA GLY A 51 -12.30 -17.59 -8.60
C GLY A 51 -12.42 -17.00 -7.18
N THR A 52 -11.55 -17.39 -6.25
CA THR A 52 -11.43 -16.79 -4.91
C THR A 52 -10.16 -15.96 -4.79
N PHE A 53 -10.12 -15.03 -3.83
CA PHE A 53 -8.97 -14.14 -3.62
C PHE A 53 -8.62 -14.03 -2.14
N LEU A 54 -7.34 -14.20 -1.78
CA LEU A 54 -6.84 -13.85 -0.45
C LEU A 54 -6.86 -12.33 -0.25
N SER A 55 -6.53 -11.58 -1.30
CA SER A 55 -6.63 -10.13 -1.31
C SER A 55 -6.81 -9.57 -2.71
N VAL A 56 -7.43 -8.40 -2.80
CA VAL A 56 -7.56 -7.61 -4.03
C VAL A 56 -7.27 -6.15 -3.69
N LEU A 57 -6.36 -5.54 -4.45
CA LEU A 57 -6.08 -4.12 -4.41
C LEU A 57 -6.84 -3.46 -5.57
N LEU A 58 -7.79 -2.60 -5.22
CA LEU A 58 -8.58 -1.83 -6.18
C LEU A 58 -8.02 -0.41 -6.27
N GLU A 59 -7.79 0.06 -7.49
CA GLU A 59 -7.70 1.48 -7.79
C GLU A 59 -9.11 1.99 -8.10
N ILE A 60 -9.51 3.05 -7.42
CA ILE A 60 -10.81 3.70 -7.56
C ILE A 60 -10.56 5.13 -8.02
N SER A 61 -11.15 5.51 -9.15
CA SER A 61 -10.91 6.80 -9.80
C SER A 61 -12.21 7.54 -10.10
N GLY A 62 -12.19 8.85 -9.89
CA GLY A 62 -13.35 9.74 -10.09
C GLY A 62 -13.50 10.74 -8.95
N ASP A 63 -14.42 11.69 -9.10
CA ASP A 63 -14.58 12.78 -8.13
C ASP A 63 -15.11 12.29 -6.77
N ALA A 64 -15.92 11.22 -6.78
CA ALA A 64 -16.45 10.58 -5.58
C ALA A 64 -15.56 9.45 -5.03
N ALA A 65 -14.35 9.23 -5.57
CA ALA A 65 -13.54 8.03 -5.29
C ALA A 65 -13.21 7.86 -3.79
N VAL A 66 -12.81 8.95 -3.12
CA VAL A 66 -12.47 8.93 -1.67
C VAL A 66 -13.69 8.55 -0.85
N ARG A 67 -14.81 9.29 -1.00
CA ARG A 67 -16.06 9.03 -0.28
C ARG A 67 -16.57 7.61 -0.52
N PHE A 68 -16.47 7.13 -1.76
CA PHE A 68 -16.85 5.76 -2.09
C PHE A 68 -15.98 4.75 -1.35
N ALA A 69 -14.65 4.92 -1.38
CA ALA A 69 -13.73 4.05 -0.65
C ALA A 69 -13.95 4.09 0.88
N ASP A 70 -14.26 5.26 1.45
CA ASP A 70 -14.60 5.41 2.87
C ASP A 70 -15.83 4.58 3.23
N SER A 71 -16.87 4.58 2.39
CA SER A 71 -18.09 3.80 2.62
C SER A 71 -17.88 2.28 2.63
N TRP A 72 -16.74 1.81 2.10
CA TRP A 72 -16.32 0.41 2.09
C TRP A 72 -15.18 0.12 3.07
N THR A 73 -14.67 1.13 3.79
CA THR A 73 -13.53 0.96 4.69
C THR A 73 -13.98 0.44 6.05
N GLY A 74 -13.34 -0.63 6.54
CA GLY A 74 -13.60 -1.28 7.82
C GLY A 74 -13.77 -2.79 7.67
N THR A 75 -14.36 -3.42 8.69
CA THR A 75 -14.70 -4.85 8.65
C THR A 75 -15.99 -5.05 7.86
N LEU A 76 -15.91 -5.79 6.76
CA LEU A 76 -17.03 -6.19 5.92
C LEU A 76 -17.48 -7.60 6.28
N CYS A 77 -18.77 -7.89 6.14
CA CYS A 77 -19.31 -9.24 6.30
C CYS A 77 -20.09 -9.67 5.06
N TRP A 78 -19.63 -10.72 4.39
CA TRP A 78 -20.46 -11.46 3.44
C TRP A 78 -21.28 -12.49 4.21
N GLN A 79 -22.61 -12.32 4.21
CA GLN A 79 -23.52 -13.19 4.93
C GLN A 79 -24.21 -14.17 3.97
N ALA A 80 -23.71 -15.40 3.91
CA ALA A 80 -24.25 -16.47 3.09
C ALA A 80 -23.83 -17.86 3.61
N PRO A 81 -24.62 -18.93 3.37
CA PRO A 81 -24.16 -20.30 3.61
C PRO A 81 -22.83 -20.57 2.87
N SER A 82 -21.92 -21.29 3.53
CA SER A 82 -20.66 -21.71 2.89
C SER A 82 -20.99 -22.61 1.68
N PRO A 83 -20.41 -22.36 0.49
CA PRO A 83 -20.48 -23.29 -0.63
C PRO A 83 -19.59 -24.52 -0.43
N TYR A 84 -18.77 -24.55 0.63
CA TYR A 84 -17.76 -25.59 0.86
C TYR A 84 -18.12 -26.55 1.99
N ARG A 85 -19.12 -26.22 2.82
CA ARG A 85 -19.51 -27.03 3.98
C ARG A 85 -20.83 -27.75 3.72
N THR A 86 -20.88 -29.03 4.05
CA THR A 86 -22.10 -29.85 4.01
C THR A 86 -22.77 -29.83 5.40
N GLY A 87 -23.57 -28.80 5.68
CA GLY A 87 -24.38 -28.73 6.91
C GLY A 87 -24.86 -27.33 7.28
N PRO A 88 -25.88 -27.21 8.15
CA PRO A 88 -26.26 -25.93 8.73
C PRO A 88 -25.08 -25.43 9.58
N GLY A 89 -24.61 -24.21 9.30
CA GLY A 89 -23.41 -23.71 9.96
C GLY A 89 -23.26 -22.20 9.85
N ARG A 90 -22.05 -21.74 10.12
CA ARG A 90 -21.65 -20.33 10.05
C ARG A 90 -22.02 -19.74 8.69
N LYS A 91 -22.62 -18.55 8.73
CA LYS A 91 -22.98 -17.78 7.51
C LYS A 91 -22.24 -16.46 7.39
N ASN A 92 -21.49 -16.03 8.41
CA ASN A 92 -20.83 -14.72 8.45
C ASN A 92 -19.34 -14.87 8.10
N TRP A 93 -18.94 -14.34 6.95
CA TRP A 93 -17.56 -14.36 6.46
C TRP A 93 -17.00 -12.95 6.47
N TYR A 94 -16.02 -12.71 7.33
CA TYR A 94 -15.46 -11.37 7.54
C TYR A 94 -14.26 -11.12 6.63
N VAL A 95 -14.18 -9.90 6.11
CA VAL A 95 -13.14 -9.39 5.21
C VAL A 95 -12.76 -8.00 5.71
N THR A 96 -11.47 -7.67 5.74
CA THR A 96 -11.04 -6.29 6.01
C THR A 96 -10.99 -5.53 4.69
N ALA A 97 -11.38 -4.26 4.73
CA ALA A 97 -11.22 -3.33 3.63
C ALA A 97 -10.59 -2.05 4.16
N GLN A 98 -9.45 -1.64 3.63
CA GLN A 98 -8.78 -0.43 4.08
C GLN A 98 -8.19 0.33 2.91
N GLN A 99 -8.26 1.65 2.99
CA GLN A 99 -7.53 2.51 2.08
C GLN A 99 -6.04 2.41 2.38
N VAL A 100 -5.25 2.18 1.34
CA VAL A 100 -3.81 2.02 1.44
C VAL A 100 -3.11 2.98 0.49
N ARG A 101 -1.89 3.38 0.84
CA ARG A 101 -1.01 4.05 -0.12
C ARG A 101 -0.37 3.00 -1.01
N VAL A 102 -0.16 3.35 -2.28
CA VAL A 102 0.48 2.49 -3.26
C VAL A 102 1.60 3.28 -3.91
N GLY A 103 2.78 2.67 -3.98
CA GLY A 103 3.97 3.33 -4.49
C GLY A 103 4.51 4.43 -3.58
N MET A 104 5.63 4.97 -4.01
CA MET A 104 6.32 6.10 -3.40
C MET A 104 6.93 6.89 -4.56
N THR A 105 6.82 8.21 -4.55
CA THR A 105 7.44 9.06 -5.58
C THR A 105 8.92 9.25 -5.23
N PRO A 106 9.87 8.74 -6.03
CA PRO A 106 11.28 8.92 -5.75
C PRO A 106 11.63 10.41 -5.67
N THR A 107 12.52 10.74 -4.74
CA THR A 107 13.07 12.08 -4.63
C THR A 107 13.96 12.34 -5.84
N VAL A 108 13.56 13.25 -6.70
CA VAL A 108 14.38 13.67 -7.85
C VAL A 108 15.59 14.43 -7.32
N PHE A 109 16.78 14.06 -7.78
CA PHE A 109 18.03 14.69 -7.38
C PHE A 109 18.61 15.55 -8.51
N HIS A 110 18.74 16.85 -8.25
CA HIS A 110 19.53 17.75 -9.07
C HIS A 110 20.63 18.39 -8.23
N GLU A 111 21.86 18.47 -8.76
CA GLU A 111 22.96 19.11 -8.01
C GLU A 111 22.71 20.61 -7.78
N ALA A 112 21.96 21.26 -8.68
CA ALA A 112 21.53 22.64 -8.50
C ALA A 112 20.69 22.85 -7.22
N ASP A 113 20.09 21.78 -6.70
CA ASP A 113 19.30 21.78 -5.47
C ASP A 113 20.12 21.57 -4.19
N VAL A 114 21.45 21.53 -4.32
CA VAL A 114 22.36 21.31 -3.20
C VAL A 114 23.08 22.60 -2.80
N ASP A 115 22.90 22.99 -1.55
CA ASP A 115 23.67 24.07 -0.94
C ASP A 115 24.95 23.51 -0.32
N PHE A 116 26.10 24.03 -0.76
CA PHE A 116 27.40 23.66 -0.24
C PHE A 116 27.94 24.77 0.65
N VAL A 117 28.19 24.45 1.91
CA VAL A 117 28.76 25.37 2.89
C VAL A 117 30.07 24.81 3.40
N PRO A 118 31.20 25.53 3.27
CA PRO A 118 32.44 25.17 3.94
C PRO A 118 32.23 25.13 5.45
N CYS A 119 32.65 24.06 6.10
CA CYS A 119 32.50 23.91 7.54
C CYS A 119 33.82 23.50 8.19
N ARG A 120 33.87 23.56 9.52
CA ARG A 120 34.98 23.03 10.32
C ARG A 120 34.49 21.77 11.02
N THR A 121 35.20 20.67 10.81
CA THR A 121 34.94 19.42 11.54
C THR A 121 35.89 19.33 12.74
N GLY A 122 35.32 19.26 13.94
CA GLY A 122 36.05 19.10 15.18
C GLY A 122 36.33 17.63 15.44
N GLY A 123 37.60 17.23 15.47
CA GLY A 123 38.00 15.91 15.94
C GLY A 123 39.51 15.83 16.16
N PRO A 124 40.00 14.74 16.80
CA PRO A 124 41.37 14.61 17.28
C PRO A 124 42.34 14.38 16.11
N GLY A 125 42.70 15.45 15.41
CA GLY A 125 43.66 15.43 14.31
C GLY A 125 44.50 16.71 14.38
N GLY A 126 45.83 16.54 14.42
CA GLY A 126 46.80 17.58 14.80
C GLY A 126 46.86 18.83 13.92
N GLN A 127 47.90 19.64 14.15
CA GLN A 127 48.07 21.04 13.70
C GLN A 127 47.76 21.33 12.22
N HIS A 128 47.77 20.33 11.34
CA HIS A 128 47.47 20.45 9.92
C HIS A 128 45.96 20.53 9.59
N ARG A 129 45.06 20.13 10.51
CA ARG A 129 43.59 20.20 10.33
C ARG A 129 43.02 21.63 10.50
N ASN A 130 43.81 22.52 11.08
CA ASN A 130 43.33 23.83 11.54
C ASN A 130 43.52 24.99 10.55
N LYS A 131 44.15 24.78 9.38
CA LYS A 131 44.59 25.89 8.49
C LYS A 131 43.83 26.11 7.18
N ALA A 132 42.93 25.21 6.78
CA ALA A 132 42.00 25.43 5.66
C ALA A 132 40.71 24.61 5.86
N SER A 133 39.52 25.22 5.71
CA SER A 133 38.24 24.52 5.82
C SER A 133 37.97 23.70 4.54
N THR A 134 38.57 22.52 4.46
CA THR A 134 38.35 21.59 3.34
C THR A 134 37.03 20.83 3.47
N ALA A 135 36.45 20.80 4.68
CA ALA A 135 35.19 20.11 4.92
C ALA A 135 33.99 20.82 4.29
N VAL A 136 33.05 20.03 3.80
CA VAL A 136 31.84 20.47 3.10
C VAL A 136 30.61 19.99 3.84
N ARG A 137 29.71 20.90 4.20
CA ARG A 137 28.32 20.59 4.54
C ARG A 137 27.47 20.77 3.30
N ALA A 138 26.88 19.69 2.81
CA ALA A 138 25.99 19.72 1.66
C ALA A 138 24.54 19.47 2.11
N THR A 139 23.61 20.34 1.70
CA THR A 139 22.18 20.26 2.05
C THR A 139 21.35 20.18 0.78
N HIS A 140 20.59 19.11 0.60
CA HIS A 140 19.59 19.03 -0.48
C HIS A 140 18.34 19.80 -0.04
N ARG A 141 18.10 20.97 -0.64
CA ARG A 141 17.03 21.89 -0.20
C ARG A 141 15.63 21.26 -0.20
N PRO A 142 15.21 20.52 -1.25
CA PRO A 142 13.86 19.96 -1.31
C PRO A 142 13.56 18.92 -0.23
N SER A 143 14.54 18.08 0.12
CA SER A 143 14.34 17.02 1.12
C SER A 143 14.80 17.41 2.53
N GLY A 144 15.56 18.51 2.66
CA GLY A 144 16.24 18.88 3.91
C GLY A 144 17.34 17.92 4.35
N THR A 145 17.76 16.97 3.50
CA THR A 145 18.81 16.00 3.85
C THR A 145 20.18 16.68 3.87
N VAL A 146 20.93 16.49 4.94
CA VAL A 146 22.26 17.08 5.15
C VAL A 146 23.30 15.99 5.26
N VAL A 147 24.46 16.19 4.62
CA VAL A 147 25.68 15.40 4.84
C VAL A 147 26.86 16.33 5.10
N VAL A 148 27.83 15.85 5.87
CA VAL A 148 29.10 16.55 6.13
C VAL A 148 30.24 15.62 5.72
N VAL A 149 31.17 16.13 4.91
CA VAL A 149 32.30 15.37 4.38
C VAL A 149 33.59 16.13 4.62
N ASP A 150 34.57 15.46 5.22
CA ASP A 150 35.90 16.00 5.51
C ASP A 150 37.03 15.01 5.25
N THR A 151 36.79 14.00 4.41
CA THR A 151 37.72 12.89 4.15
C THR A 151 38.95 13.33 3.35
N GLU A 152 38.78 14.27 2.42
CA GLU A 152 39.84 14.71 1.52
C GLU A 152 40.46 16.05 1.94
N ARG A 153 41.70 16.26 1.49
CA ARG A 153 42.44 17.51 1.69
C ARG A 153 42.01 18.64 0.75
N GLN A 154 41.11 18.37 -0.20
CA GLN A 154 40.63 19.35 -1.18
C GLN A 154 39.12 19.50 -1.07
N PHE A 155 38.64 20.75 -1.05
CA PHE A 155 37.21 21.08 -0.97
C PHE A 155 36.41 20.54 -2.16
N SER A 156 36.95 20.62 -3.38
CA SER A 156 36.31 20.11 -4.60
C SER A 156 36.09 18.59 -4.54
N LEU A 157 37.06 17.83 -4.04
CA LEU A 157 36.93 16.39 -3.84
C LEU A 157 35.87 16.07 -2.78
N ASN A 158 35.90 16.78 -1.65
CA ASN A 158 34.86 16.63 -0.60
C ASN A 158 33.46 17.01 -1.12
N ARG A 159 33.34 18.00 -2.01
CA ARG A 159 32.07 18.36 -2.66
C ARG A 159 31.55 17.21 -3.53
N GLY A 160 32.40 16.62 -4.36
CA GLY A 160 32.01 15.47 -5.18
C GLY A 160 31.56 14.26 -4.35
N ILE A 161 32.27 13.98 -3.25
CA ILE A 161 31.89 12.93 -2.29
C ILE A 161 30.56 13.27 -1.62
N ALA A 162 30.34 14.53 -1.22
CA ALA A 162 29.10 14.97 -0.59
C ALA A 162 27.88 14.82 -1.52
N VAL A 163 28.02 15.12 -2.82
CA VAL A 163 26.98 14.88 -3.83
C VAL A 163 26.63 13.40 -3.92
N ARG A 164 27.65 12.53 -4.00
CA ARG A 164 27.45 11.08 -4.06
C ARG A 164 26.72 10.56 -2.82
N LEU A 165 27.17 10.96 -1.63
CA LEU A 165 26.55 10.55 -0.35
C LEU A 165 25.13 11.08 -0.18
N LEU A 166 24.84 12.30 -0.65
CA LEU A 166 23.46 12.83 -0.66
C LEU A 166 22.56 11.95 -1.52
N ARG A 167 22.98 11.62 -2.74
CA ARG A 167 22.22 10.76 -3.64
C ARG A 167 21.95 9.39 -3.02
N GLU A 168 23.00 8.73 -2.51
CA GLU A 168 22.87 7.43 -1.84
C GLU A 168 21.90 7.49 -0.65
N ARG A 169 21.93 8.58 0.13
CA ARG A 169 21.05 8.74 1.29
C ARG A 169 19.59 8.99 0.91
N LEU A 170 19.35 9.73 -0.17
CA LEU A 170 18.01 9.94 -0.73
C LEU A 170 17.44 8.63 -1.27
N GLU A 171 18.20 7.92 -2.10
CA GLU A 171 17.81 6.62 -2.64
C GLU A 171 17.51 5.61 -1.53
N ALA A 172 18.36 5.55 -0.49
CA ALA A 172 18.14 4.70 0.67
C ALA A 172 16.87 5.08 1.45
N GLY A 173 16.61 6.39 1.60
CA GLY A 173 15.41 6.93 2.23
C GLY A 173 14.15 6.57 1.45
N ASP A 174 14.17 6.76 0.13
CA ASP A 174 13.08 6.41 -0.77
C ASP A 174 12.77 4.91 -0.74
N ALA A 175 13.81 4.08 -0.79
CA ALA A 175 13.67 2.63 -0.68
C ALA A 175 13.09 2.21 0.69
N ALA A 176 13.49 2.87 1.77
CA ALA A 176 12.92 2.64 3.10
C ALA A 176 11.45 3.04 3.17
N ALA A 177 11.08 4.19 2.59
CA ALA A 177 9.69 4.64 2.50
C ALA A 177 8.83 3.66 1.69
N GLY A 178 9.33 3.18 0.55
CA GLY A 178 8.66 2.15 -0.25
C GLY A 178 8.43 0.84 0.52
N ARG A 179 9.46 0.35 1.24
CA ARG A 179 9.31 -0.83 2.13
C ARG A 179 8.30 -0.60 3.25
N ALA A 180 8.22 0.61 3.80
CA ALA A 180 7.26 0.94 4.85
C ALA A 180 5.81 0.92 4.32
N VAL A 181 5.57 1.42 3.10
CA VAL A 181 4.26 1.33 2.43
C VAL A 181 3.85 -0.12 2.25
N GLU A 182 4.76 -0.96 1.74
CA GLU A 182 4.49 -2.38 1.57
C GLU A 182 4.24 -3.09 2.91
N THR A 183 5.08 -2.84 3.91
CA THR A 183 4.91 -3.41 5.26
C THR A 183 3.57 -3.02 5.89
N ALA A 184 3.15 -1.76 5.74
CA ALA A 184 1.85 -1.30 6.22
C ALA A 184 0.70 -2.04 5.54
N ARG A 185 0.83 -2.32 4.23
CA ARG A 185 -0.15 -3.12 3.48
C ARG A 185 -0.24 -4.55 4.00
N TRP A 186 0.89 -5.19 4.31
CA TRP A 186 0.91 -6.52 4.94
C TRP A 186 0.24 -6.53 6.32
N ARG A 187 0.42 -5.49 7.13
CA ARG A 187 -0.25 -5.38 8.45
C ARG A 187 -1.77 -5.40 8.34
N VAL A 188 -2.34 -4.76 7.31
CA VAL A 188 -3.79 -4.80 7.05
C VAL A 188 -4.29 -6.24 6.92
N HIS A 189 -3.51 -7.11 6.25
CA HIS A 189 -3.87 -8.53 6.13
C HIS A 189 -3.89 -9.23 7.49
N ASP A 190 -2.92 -8.96 8.35
CA ASP A 190 -2.74 -9.64 9.63
C ASP A 190 -3.67 -9.14 10.75
N GLU A 191 -4.02 -7.86 10.75
CA GLU A 191 -4.73 -7.19 11.86
C GLU A 191 -6.27 -7.23 11.77
N LEU A 192 -6.85 -8.09 10.90
CA LEU A 192 -8.30 -8.19 10.76
C LEU A 192 -9.00 -8.51 12.09
N VAL A 193 -9.75 -7.53 12.61
CA VAL A 193 -10.67 -7.70 13.75
C VAL A 193 -12.00 -8.28 13.25
N ARG A 194 -12.40 -9.42 13.81
CA ARG A 194 -13.65 -10.11 13.44
C ARG A 194 -14.79 -9.69 14.37
N GLY A 195 -15.94 -9.34 13.78
CA GLY A 195 -17.11 -8.84 14.51
C GLY A 195 -17.40 -7.36 14.20
N ASN A 196 -18.59 -6.89 14.61
CA ASN A 196 -19.08 -5.52 14.38
C ASN A 196 -18.83 -4.97 12.96
N PRO A 197 -19.37 -5.62 11.91
CA PRO A 197 -19.09 -5.21 10.55
C PRO A 197 -19.71 -3.84 10.24
N VAL A 198 -18.94 -2.95 9.62
CA VAL A 198 -19.44 -1.65 9.12
C VAL A 198 -20.43 -1.85 7.96
N ARG A 199 -20.34 -3.00 7.27
CA ARG A 199 -21.20 -3.33 6.15
C ARG A 199 -21.46 -4.83 6.08
N VAL A 200 -22.73 -5.19 5.84
CA VAL A 200 -23.16 -6.58 5.63
C VAL A 200 -23.78 -6.72 4.25
N GLU A 201 -23.20 -7.58 3.41
CA GLU A 201 -23.69 -7.89 2.08
C GLU A 201 -24.22 -9.33 2.01
N ARG A 202 -25.23 -9.54 1.16
CA ARG A 202 -25.89 -10.84 0.96
C ARG A 202 -25.99 -11.14 -0.55
N PRO A 203 -26.06 -12.42 -0.95
CA PRO A 203 -26.35 -12.78 -2.33
C PRO A 203 -27.69 -12.18 -2.78
N SER A 204 -27.74 -11.59 -3.98
CA SER A 204 -29.01 -11.15 -4.56
C SER A 204 -29.94 -12.36 -4.74
N PRO A 205 -31.25 -12.22 -4.40
CA PRO A 205 -32.22 -13.28 -4.61
C PRO A 205 -32.40 -13.50 -6.13
N GLY A 206 -31.75 -14.51 -6.70
CA GLY A 206 -31.84 -14.80 -8.13
C GLY A 206 -30.73 -15.65 -8.76
N SER A 207 -29.64 -15.97 -8.04
CA SER A 207 -28.55 -16.83 -8.56
C SER A 207 -28.45 -18.20 -7.85
N GLY A 208 -29.61 -18.78 -7.52
CA GLY A 208 -29.72 -20.16 -7.04
C GLY A 208 -29.77 -21.13 -8.23
N GLY A 209 -28.89 -22.13 -8.22
CA GLY A 209 -28.57 -22.99 -9.36
C GLY A 209 -29.77 -23.69 -10.02
N SER A 210 -29.60 -23.97 -11.32
CA SER A 210 -30.51 -24.81 -12.09
C SER A 210 -30.71 -26.15 -11.38
N ARG A 211 -31.91 -26.39 -10.85
CA ARG A 211 -32.33 -27.72 -10.43
C ARG A 211 -32.28 -28.62 -11.65
N GLY A 212 -31.55 -29.73 -11.52
CA GLY A 212 -31.41 -30.75 -12.55
C GLY A 212 -32.77 -31.19 -13.06
N ALA A 213 -32.92 -31.17 -14.38
CA ALA A 213 -33.98 -31.86 -15.07
C ALA A 213 -33.75 -33.37 -14.87
N LYS A 214 -34.49 -33.98 -13.94
CA LYS A 214 -34.84 -35.39 -14.05
C LYS A 214 -35.87 -35.48 -15.18
N ALA A 215 -35.42 -35.81 -16.39
CA ALA A 215 -36.30 -36.36 -17.41
C ALA A 215 -36.50 -37.84 -17.07
N GLY A 216 -37.70 -38.18 -16.61
CA GLY A 216 -38.21 -39.54 -16.68
C GLY A 216 -38.97 -39.69 -17.99
N ALA A 217 -38.60 -40.70 -18.76
CA ALA A 217 -39.42 -41.50 -19.67
C ALA A 217 -38.59 -42.72 -20.05
#